data_AF-A0A926IFK1-F1
#
_entry.id   AF-A0A926IFK1-F1
#
_cell.length_a   1.000
_cell.length_b   1.000
_cell.length_c   1.000
_cell.angle_alpha   90.00
_cell.angle_beta   90.00
_cell.angle_gamma   90.00
#
_symmetry.space_group_name_H-M   'P 1'
#
loop_
_entity.id
_entity.type
_entity.pdbx_description
1 polymer ?
#
loop_
_entity_poly.entity_id
_entity_poly.type
_entity_poly.pdbx_seq_one_letter_code
_entity_poly.pdbx_strand_id
1 'polypeptide(L)'
;MVQLIKKLIKYNHSGINKPVYIVIHETGNTDIGADAERHYKYFNGGDRGGSAHYVVDDKQAIQLVEHSVQSWHNGKKYVSNPAVPQCNNSNSIGIEICVNQDGDYSKAVANALDLTKKLMKELNISADRVIRHYDSCGKQCPAKMLKEPKLWSDFKKAIQGIQMDSEYERAIQNLVLEGIIGSPAAWTSINLKNVPALISKIGIRLFDVSGYDAAVAKMVEAKIINSPGIWQDKKYTEQNVRDLIVKVSGYLG
;
A
#
# COMPACT_ATOMS: atom_id res chain seq x y z
N MET A 1 6.09 2.30 13.17
CA MET A 1 7.25 3.02 12.63
C MET A 1 8.49 2.20 12.88
N VAL A 2 9.04 1.62 11.82
CA VAL A 2 10.31 0.87 11.84
C VAL A 2 11.47 1.73 12.38
N GLN A 3 12.38 1.12 13.13
CA GLN A 3 13.64 1.75 13.50
C GLN A 3 14.52 1.92 12.26
N LEU A 4 14.90 3.16 11.95
CA LEU A 4 15.78 3.48 10.83
C LEU A 4 17.20 3.79 11.33
N ILE A 5 18.17 3.02 10.84
CA ILE A 5 19.60 3.18 11.17
C ILE A 5 20.35 3.55 9.89
N LYS A 6 21.25 4.54 9.96
CA LYS A 6 22.09 4.91 8.82
C LYS A 6 23.49 4.31 8.97
N LYS A 7 23.88 3.45 8.02
CA LYS A 7 25.20 2.81 7.96
C LYS A 7 25.68 2.76 6.51
N LEU A 8 26.34 3.83 6.08
CA LEU A 8 26.75 3.96 4.69
C LEU A 8 27.84 2.94 4.33
N ILE A 9 27.70 2.30 3.17
CA ILE A 9 28.66 1.31 2.66
C ILE A 9 29.80 2.01 1.90
N LYS A 10 31.00 1.41 1.92
CA LYS A 10 32.19 1.95 1.24
C LYS A 10 32.23 1.67 -0.27
N TYR A 11 31.61 0.58 -0.71
CA TYR A 11 31.66 0.07 -2.09
C TYR A 11 30.26 0.01 -2.71
N ASN A 12 30.16 -0.38 -3.98
CA ASN A 12 28.90 -0.72 -4.66
C ASN A 12 27.93 0.45 -4.90
N HIS A 13 28.42 1.68 -4.96
CA HIS A 13 27.63 2.83 -5.37
C HIS A 13 28.51 3.82 -6.12
N SER A 14 27.92 4.55 -7.05
CA SER A 14 28.65 5.54 -7.84
C SER A 14 27.68 6.42 -8.63
N GLY A 15 28.04 7.69 -8.80
CA GLY A 15 27.26 8.62 -9.62
C GLY A 15 26.10 9.26 -8.86
N ILE A 16 25.33 10.07 -9.58
CA ILE A 16 24.26 10.89 -9.03
C ILE A 16 22.92 10.15 -9.19
N ASN A 17 22.09 10.21 -8.14
CA ASN A 17 20.72 9.73 -8.17
C ASN A 17 19.75 10.90 -8.03
N LYS A 18 18.70 10.90 -8.87
CA LYS A 18 17.56 11.83 -8.83
C LYS A 18 16.28 10.99 -8.73
N PRO A 19 15.97 10.47 -7.53
CA PRO A 19 14.96 9.44 -7.38
C PRO A 19 13.57 9.96 -7.74
N VAL A 20 12.93 9.26 -8.67
CA VAL A 20 11.51 9.45 -9.01
C VAL A 20 10.72 8.14 -8.89
N TYR A 21 11.39 7.03 -8.62
CA TYR A 21 10.80 5.71 -8.34
C TYR A 21 11.31 5.14 -7.01
N ILE A 22 10.53 4.24 -6.43
CA ILE A 22 10.98 3.32 -5.38
C ILE A 22 10.83 1.89 -5.92
N VAL A 23 11.89 1.09 -5.83
CA VAL A 23 11.90 -0.30 -6.32
C VAL A 23 11.99 -1.24 -5.12
N ILE A 24 10.96 -2.08 -4.97
CA ILE A 24 10.90 -3.13 -3.95
C ILE A 24 11.58 -4.39 -4.47
N HIS A 25 12.50 -4.91 -3.65
CA HIS A 25 13.25 -6.13 -3.87
C HIS A 25 13.09 -7.09 -2.69
N GLU A 26 13.51 -8.32 -2.92
CA GLU A 26 13.77 -9.29 -1.85
C GLU A 26 15.17 -9.82 -2.01
N THR A 27 15.86 -9.96 -0.87
CA THR A 27 17.26 -10.38 -0.81
C THR A 27 17.53 -11.72 -1.48
N GLY A 28 16.51 -12.58 -1.57
CA GLY A 28 16.63 -13.96 -2.08
C GLY A 28 17.49 -14.86 -1.19
N ASN A 29 17.92 -14.36 -0.02
CA ASN A 29 18.79 -15.07 0.90
C ASN A 29 17.98 -15.57 2.10
N THR A 30 17.67 -16.86 2.09
CA THR A 30 16.88 -17.52 3.14
C THR A 30 17.73 -18.06 4.28
N ASP A 31 19.06 -17.93 4.24
CA ASP A 31 19.94 -18.44 5.30
C ASP A 31 19.52 -17.88 6.66
N ILE A 32 19.65 -18.69 7.70
CA ILE A 32 19.54 -18.24 9.09
C ILE A 32 20.54 -17.10 9.33
N GLY A 33 20.07 -16.00 9.90
CA GLY A 33 20.85 -14.80 10.17
C GLY A 33 21.10 -13.90 8.97
N ALA A 34 20.46 -14.12 7.81
CA ALA A 34 20.49 -13.19 6.67
C ALA A 34 19.62 -11.93 6.87
N ASP A 35 19.76 -11.31 8.03
CA ASP A 35 19.08 -10.07 8.43
C ASP A 35 19.70 -8.82 7.77
N ALA A 36 19.21 -7.63 8.11
CA ALA A 36 19.68 -6.38 7.50
C ALA A 36 21.14 -6.09 7.85
N GLU A 37 21.60 -6.48 9.04
CA GLU A 37 22.97 -6.29 9.50
C GLU A 37 23.96 -7.18 8.73
N ARG A 38 23.60 -8.45 8.46
CA ARG A 38 24.40 -9.34 7.60
C ARG A 38 24.52 -8.79 6.18
N HIS A 39 23.44 -8.26 5.62
CA HIS A 39 23.48 -7.63 4.29
C HIS A 39 24.31 -6.33 4.27
N TYR A 40 24.22 -5.49 5.31
CA TYR A 40 25.11 -4.34 5.47
C TYR A 40 26.58 -4.76 5.44
N LYS A 41 26.97 -5.75 6.26
CA LYS A 41 28.35 -6.27 6.30
C LYS A 41 28.78 -6.83 4.95
N TYR A 42 27.90 -7.55 4.26
CA TYR A 42 28.17 -8.11 2.93
C TYR A 42 28.49 -7.01 1.90
N PHE A 43 27.63 -6.00 1.77
CA PHE A 43 27.83 -4.88 0.84
C PHE A 43 28.98 -3.95 1.23
N ASN A 44 29.28 -3.84 2.53
CA ASN A 44 30.38 -3.02 3.02
C ASN A 44 31.75 -3.73 2.92
N GLY A 45 31.77 -5.06 2.86
CA GLY A 45 33.00 -5.85 2.87
C GLY A 45 33.79 -5.92 1.56
N GLY A 46 33.27 -5.37 0.46
CA GLY A 46 33.97 -5.35 -0.83
C GLY A 46 33.05 -5.06 -2.02
N ASP A 47 33.62 -5.07 -3.23
CA ASP A 47 32.85 -4.95 -4.47
C ASP A 47 32.05 -6.25 -4.73
N ARG A 48 30.74 -6.09 -4.91
CA ARG A 48 29.73 -7.11 -5.14
C ARG A 48 29.04 -6.95 -6.49
N GLY A 49 29.36 -5.89 -7.24
CA GLY A 49 28.63 -5.54 -8.47
C GLY A 49 27.16 -5.21 -8.26
N GLY A 50 26.75 -4.91 -7.02
CA GLY A 50 25.36 -4.65 -6.66
C GLY A 50 25.19 -4.13 -5.24
N SER A 51 24.14 -3.33 -5.02
CA SER A 51 23.73 -2.79 -3.72
C SER A 51 22.28 -2.32 -3.77
N ALA A 52 21.76 -1.85 -2.65
CA ALA A 52 20.50 -1.13 -2.55
C ALA A 52 20.66 0.09 -1.65
N HIS A 53 19.69 1.01 -1.64
CA HIS A 53 19.70 2.14 -0.71
C HIS A 53 19.31 1.70 0.70
N TYR A 54 18.43 0.70 0.80
CA TYR A 54 17.92 0.18 2.07
C TYR A 54 17.91 -1.34 2.07
N VAL A 55 18.16 -1.92 3.23
CA VAL A 55 17.82 -3.31 3.56
C VAL A 55 16.94 -3.29 4.81
N VAL A 56 15.87 -4.08 4.81
CA VAL A 56 14.84 -4.09 5.85
C VAL A 56 14.58 -5.52 6.31
N ASP A 57 14.67 -5.74 7.62
CA ASP A 57 14.30 -6.99 8.28
C ASP A 57 13.11 -6.79 9.24
N ASP A 58 12.82 -7.80 10.04
CA ASP A 58 11.73 -7.82 11.01
C ASP A 58 11.95 -6.93 12.25
N LYS A 59 13.12 -6.31 12.38
CA LYS A 59 13.53 -5.48 13.52
C LYS A 59 13.78 -4.03 13.11
N GLN A 60 14.42 -3.81 11.96
CA GLN A 60 14.97 -2.52 11.57
C GLN A 60 15.07 -2.34 10.05
N ALA A 61 15.29 -1.09 9.65
CA ALA A 61 15.73 -0.72 8.32
C ALA A 61 17.13 -0.08 8.40
N ILE A 62 18.05 -0.52 7.55
CA ILE A 62 19.40 0.05 7.44
C ILE A 62 19.54 0.79 6.12
N GLN A 63 19.85 2.09 6.17
CA GLN A 63 20.23 2.88 5.02
C GLN A 63 21.71 2.66 4.68
N LEU A 64 21.97 2.14 3.48
CA LEU A 64 23.31 1.82 2.98
C LEU A 64 23.88 2.90 2.07
N VAL A 65 23.04 3.60 1.31
CA VAL A 65 23.47 4.60 0.32
C VAL A 65 22.62 5.86 0.47
N GLU A 66 23.25 7.02 0.29
CA GLU A 66 22.54 8.31 0.29
C GLU A 66 21.54 8.38 -0.86
N HIS A 67 20.41 9.07 -0.68
CA HIS A 67 19.40 9.17 -1.73
C HIS A 67 19.91 9.86 -2.99
N SER A 68 20.84 10.79 -2.85
CA SER A 68 21.47 11.52 -3.96
C SER A 68 22.56 10.74 -4.67
N VAL A 69 22.89 9.54 -4.20
CA VAL A 69 23.93 8.66 -4.76
C VAL A 69 23.27 7.42 -5.37
N GLN A 70 23.72 7.07 -6.57
CA GLN A 70 23.21 5.90 -7.27
C GLN A 70 23.72 4.61 -6.59
N SER A 71 22.78 3.76 -6.16
CA SER A 71 23.06 2.37 -5.78
C SER A 71 22.88 1.45 -6.99
N TRP A 72 23.41 0.23 -6.94
CA TRP A 72 23.51 -0.67 -8.10
C TRP A 72 22.50 -1.83 -7.97
N HIS A 73 21.19 -1.55 -8.02
CA HIS A 73 20.14 -2.56 -7.74
C HIS A 73 19.35 -3.04 -8.97
N ASN A 74 19.19 -2.20 -9.99
CA ASN A 74 18.27 -2.47 -11.11
C ASN A 74 18.89 -3.42 -12.16
N GLY A 75 20.21 -3.39 -12.32
CA GLY A 75 20.97 -4.31 -13.16
C GLY A 75 20.60 -4.25 -14.66
N LYS A 76 20.81 -5.37 -15.36
CA LYS A 76 20.47 -5.54 -16.78
C LYS A 76 18.96 -5.77 -17.00
N LYS A 77 18.50 -5.58 -18.24
CA LYS A 77 17.15 -5.99 -18.67
C LYS A 77 17.09 -7.49 -18.90
N TYR A 78 16.06 -8.15 -18.37
CA TYR A 78 15.75 -9.57 -18.51
C TYR A 78 14.63 -9.83 -19.53
N VAL A 79 13.87 -8.78 -19.89
CA VAL A 79 12.84 -8.80 -20.92
C VAL A 79 13.04 -7.63 -21.88
N SER A 80 12.57 -7.77 -23.13
CA SER A 80 12.69 -6.72 -24.16
C SER A 80 11.89 -5.47 -23.79
N ASN A 81 10.66 -5.66 -23.30
CA ASN A 81 9.71 -4.60 -22.97
C ASN A 81 9.20 -4.75 -21.53
N PRO A 82 9.97 -4.30 -20.51
CA PRO A 82 9.49 -4.26 -19.14
C PRO A 82 8.37 -3.22 -18.99
N ALA A 83 7.56 -3.31 -17.92
CA ALA A 83 6.42 -2.42 -17.71
C ALA A 83 6.83 -0.95 -17.45
N VAL A 84 8.00 -0.76 -16.84
CA VAL A 84 8.53 0.56 -16.45
C VAL A 84 9.99 0.69 -16.94
N PRO A 85 10.21 0.71 -18.27
CA PRO A 85 11.55 0.67 -18.88
C PRO A 85 12.41 1.90 -18.58
N GLN A 86 11.80 2.98 -18.11
CA GLN A 86 12.45 4.24 -17.73
C GLN A 86 13.07 4.20 -16.32
N CYS A 87 12.66 3.26 -15.45
CA CYS A 87 13.24 3.13 -14.12
C CYS A 87 14.64 2.50 -14.22
N ASN A 88 15.63 3.10 -13.56
CA ASN A 88 17.03 2.68 -13.56
C ASN A 88 17.75 3.11 -12.27
N ASN A 89 19.04 2.75 -12.16
CA ASN A 89 19.86 2.98 -10.96
C ASN A 89 20.04 4.47 -10.59
N SER A 90 19.93 5.41 -11.54
CA SER A 90 20.16 6.85 -11.30
C SER A 90 18.87 7.65 -11.08
N ASN A 91 17.70 6.99 -11.08
CA ASN A 91 16.42 7.63 -10.84
C ASN A 91 15.51 6.88 -9.87
N SER A 92 16.06 6.04 -9.00
CA SER A 92 15.26 5.24 -8.08
C SER A 92 15.93 4.98 -6.73
N ILE A 93 15.10 4.63 -5.75
CA ILE A 93 15.53 4.12 -4.43
C ILE A 93 15.25 2.62 -4.38
N GLY A 94 16.27 1.80 -4.18
CA GLY A 94 16.14 0.35 -3.98
C GLY A 94 15.95 -0.03 -2.52
N ILE A 95 14.92 -0.83 -2.22
CA ILE A 95 14.64 -1.38 -0.89
C ILE A 95 14.66 -2.91 -0.96
N GLU A 96 15.59 -3.54 -0.26
CA GLU A 96 15.70 -5.00 -0.12
C GLU A 96 14.97 -5.49 1.13
N ILE A 97 14.01 -6.40 0.97
CA ILE A 97 13.32 -7.06 2.09
C ILE A 97 14.03 -8.39 2.41
N CYS A 98 14.45 -8.55 3.66
CA CYS A 98 15.05 -9.79 4.16
C CYS A 98 14.03 -10.95 4.15
N VAL A 99 14.50 -12.15 3.78
CA VAL A 99 13.68 -13.37 3.71
C VAL A 99 14.28 -14.54 4.49
N ASN A 100 15.20 -14.25 5.43
CA ASN A 100 15.88 -15.23 6.27
C ASN A 100 14.88 -16.06 7.10
N GLN A 101 15.17 -17.35 7.25
CA GLN A 101 14.26 -18.32 7.89
C GLN A 101 13.95 -18.02 9.37
N ASP A 102 14.91 -17.41 10.08
CA ASP A 102 14.79 -17.02 11.48
C ASP A 102 14.18 -15.62 11.68
N GLY A 103 13.76 -14.96 10.59
CA GLY A 103 13.10 -13.65 10.62
C GLY A 103 11.58 -13.75 10.35
N ASP A 104 10.82 -12.82 10.93
CA ASP A 104 9.39 -12.66 10.60
C ASP A 104 9.22 -11.86 9.29
N TYR A 105 8.99 -12.58 8.20
CA TYR A 105 8.81 -11.96 6.88
C TYR A 105 7.60 -11.00 6.83
N SER A 106 6.49 -11.32 7.51
CA SER A 106 5.32 -10.42 7.53
C SER A 106 5.66 -9.09 8.22
N LYS A 107 6.45 -9.16 9.28
CA LYS A 107 6.96 -7.95 9.97
C LYS A 107 8.00 -7.21 9.14
N ALA A 108 8.88 -7.90 8.40
CA ALA A 108 9.81 -7.28 7.46
C ALA A 108 9.08 -6.52 6.35
N VAL A 109 7.99 -7.09 5.80
CA VAL A 109 7.11 -6.42 4.83
C VAL A 109 6.42 -5.20 5.45
N ALA A 110 5.92 -5.29 6.68
CA ALA A 110 5.31 -4.15 7.38
C ALA A 110 6.33 -3.02 7.65
N ASN A 111 7.57 -3.36 8.01
CA ASN A 111 8.65 -2.41 8.18
C ASN A 111 9.02 -1.73 6.84
N ALA A 112 9.08 -2.50 5.76
CA ALA A 112 9.34 -1.97 4.41
C ALA A 112 8.20 -1.05 3.93
N LEU A 113 6.96 -1.36 4.31
CA LEU A 113 5.79 -0.53 4.05
C LEU A 113 5.90 0.83 4.77
N ASP A 114 6.21 0.82 6.06
CA ASP A 114 6.45 2.03 6.87
C ASP A 114 7.55 2.91 6.25
N LEU A 115 8.68 2.30 5.88
CA LEU A 115 9.79 2.97 5.22
C LEU A 115 9.37 3.56 3.86
N THR A 116 8.64 2.80 3.06
CA THR A 116 8.20 3.22 1.72
C THR A 116 7.29 4.44 1.81
N LYS A 117 6.31 4.45 2.74
CA LYS A 117 5.44 5.61 2.98
C LYS A 117 6.23 6.86 3.38
N LYS A 118 7.24 6.69 4.24
CA LYS A 118 8.13 7.78 4.65
C LYS A 118 8.89 8.36 3.44
N LEU A 119 9.51 7.50 2.63
CA LEU A 119 10.26 7.90 1.44
C LEU A 119 9.37 8.56 0.37
N MET A 120 8.15 8.04 0.16
CA MET A 120 7.17 8.65 -0.73
C MET A 120 6.88 10.11 -0.34
N LYS A 121 6.66 10.35 0.96
CA LYS A 121 6.41 11.70 1.48
C LYS A 121 7.65 12.59 1.37
N GLU A 122 8.82 12.10 1.76
CA GLU A 122 10.06 12.87 1.77
C GLU A 122 10.53 13.26 0.36
N LEU A 123 10.37 12.36 -0.62
CA LEU A 123 10.85 12.54 -1.99
C LEU A 123 9.74 12.98 -2.95
N ASN A 124 8.52 13.19 -2.46
CA ASN A 124 7.33 13.48 -3.26
C ASN A 124 7.12 12.46 -4.41
N ILE A 125 7.25 11.17 -4.08
CA ILE A 125 7.05 10.06 -5.01
C ILE A 125 5.65 9.48 -4.78
N SER A 126 4.84 9.47 -5.84
CA SER A 126 3.48 8.94 -5.81
C SER A 126 3.47 7.41 -5.76
N ALA A 127 2.36 6.84 -5.26
CA ALA A 127 2.24 5.41 -5.07
C ALA A 127 2.40 4.60 -6.37
N ASP A 128 1.97 5.13 -7.52
CA ASP A 128 2.14 4.49 -8.84
C ASP A 128 3.61 4.30 -9.23
N ARG A 129 4.53 5.10 -8.67
CA ARG A 129 5.97 5.01 -8.89
C ARG A 129 6.71 4.13 -7.86
N VAL A 130 5.96 3.46 -6.99
CA VAL A 130 6.48 2.33 -6.21
C VAL A 130 6.23 1.04 -6.98
N ILE A 131 7.30 0.40 -7.41
CA ILE A 131 7.28 -0.71 -8.37
C ILE A 131 8.12 -1.88 -7.87
N ARG A 132 7.97 -3.05 -8.49
CA ARG A 132 8.85 -4.21 -8.27
C ARG A 132 10.07 -4.12 -9.18
N HIS A 133 11.15 -4.81 -8.82
CA HIS A 133 12.29 -5.01 -9.73
C HIS A 133 11.86 -5.69 -11.04
N TYR A 134 10.88 -6.57 -10.98
CA TYR A 134 10.23 -7.15 -12.14
C TYR A 134 9.66 -6.10 -13.11
N ASP A 135 9.01 -5.07 -12.58
CA ASP A 135 8.36 -4.07 -13.41
C ASP A 135 9.38 -3.21 -14.17
N SER A 136 10.57 -2.98 -13.59
CA SER A 136 11.62 -2.16 -14.21
C SER A 136 12.46 -2.89 -15.25
N CYS A 137 12.78 -4.18 -15.02
CA CYS A 137 13.71 -4.91 -15.88
C CYS A 137 13.31 -6.36 -16.19
N GLY A 138 12.24 -6.89 -15.59
CA GLY A 138 11.75 -8.25 -15.79
C GLY A 138 12.42 -9.32 -14.93
N LYS A 139 13.30 -8.96 -13.98
CA LYS A 139 13.87 -9.91 -13.02
C LYS A 139 12.76 -10.47 -12.15
N GLN A 140 12.77 -11.77 -11.86
CA GLN A 140 11.82 -12.43 -10.93
C GLN A 140 12.07 -12.01 -9.47
N CYS A 141 11.85 -10.73 -9.17
CA CYS A 141 12.09 -10.08 -7.89
C CYS A 141 11.04 -8.96 -7.69
N PRO A 142 10.41 -8.81 -6.50
CA PRO A 142 10.54 -9.64 -5.30
C PRO A 142 9.87 -11.01 -5.45
N ALA A 143 10.59 -12.09 -5.17
CA ALA A 143 10.19 -13.45 -5.57
C ALA A 143 8.95 -13.97 -4.82
N LYS A 144 8.86 -13.82 -3.49
CA LYS A 144 7.69 -14.23 -2.70
C LYS A 144 6.48 -13.39 -3.09
N MET A 145 6.62 -12.08 -3.23
CA MET A 145 5.52 -11.20 -3.67
C MET A 145 5.04 -11.46 -5.11
N LEU A 146 5.90 -12.00 -5.99
CA LEU A 146 5.48 -12.47 -7.32
C LEU A 146 4.76 -13.82 -7.25
N LYS A 147 5.25 -14.74 -6.41
CA LYS A 147 4.64 -16.06 -6.19
C LYS A 147 3.28 -15.97 -5.48
N GLU A 148 3.14 -15.00 -4.59
CA GLU A 148 1.93 -14.71 -3.82
C GLU A 148 1.45 -13.27 -4.14
N PRO A 149 0.75 -13.08 -5.28
CA PRO A 149 0.40 -11.74 -5.77
C PRO A 149 -0.39 -10.88 -4.78
N LYS A 150 -1.10 -11.52 -3.82
CA LYS A 150 -1.82 -10.83 -2.76
C LYS A 150 -0.89 -9.93 -1.93
N LEU A 151 0.32 -10.39 -1.60
CA LEU A 151 1.32 -9.61 -0.85
C LEU A 151 1.64 -8.28 -1.54
N TRP A 152 1.89 -8.31 -2.85
CA TRP A 152 2.14 -7.08 -3.62
C TRP A 152 0.90 -6.19 -3.68
N SER A 153 -0.28 -6.76 -3.93
CA SER A 153 -1.52 -5.98 -4.01
C SER A 153 -1.87 -5.30 -2.68
N ASP A 154 -1.66 -5.98 -1.56
CA ASP A 154 -1.90 -5.43 -0.22
C ASP A 154 -0.89 -4.35 0.11
N PHE A 155 0.39 -4.56 -0.22
CA PHE A 155 1.44 -3.55 -0.08
C PHE A 155 1.09 -2.28 -0.86
N LYS A 156 0.66 -2.43 -2.13
CA LYS A 156 0.24 -1.33 -3.00
C LYS A 156 -0.98 -0.57 -2.46
N LYS A 157 -2.02 -1.27 -2.02
CA LYS A 157 -3.18 -0.64 -1.37
C LYS A 157 -2.77 0.15 -0.15
N ALA A 158 -1.94 -0.45 0.71
CA ALA A 158 -1.50 0.17 1.94
C ALA A 158 -0.70 1.45 1.72
N ILE A 159 0.20 1.52 0.72
CA ILE A 159 0.94 2.76 0.38
C ILE A 159 0.08 3.82 -0.31
N GLN A 160 -0.99 3.42 -1.01
CA GLN A 160 -1.94 4.35 -1.62
C GLN A 160 -2.79 5.09 -0.58
N GLY A 161 -2.66 4.75 0.70
CA GLY A 161 -3.55 5.25 1.74
C GLY A 161 -4.91 4.55 1.72
N ILE A 162 -5.08 3.50 0.89
CA ILE A 162 -6.18 2.54 0.99
C ILE A 162 -5.82 1.63 2.15
N GLN A 163 -5.92 2.17 3.37
CA GLN A 163 -5.88 1.39 4.58
C GLN A 163 -7.06 0.43 4.51
N MET A 164 -6.84 -0.86 4.77
CA MET A 164 -7.94 -1.78 5.04
C MET A 164 -8.66 -1.24 6.25
N ASP A 165 -9.79 -0.63 5.97
CA ASP A 165 -10.63 0.02 6.93
C ASP A 165 -11.50 -1.05 7.56
N SER A 166 -10.94 -1.71 8.57
CA SER A 166 -11.59 -2.83 9.26
C SER A 166 -12.96 -2.44 9.82
N GLU A 167 -13.15 -1.17 10.18
CA GLU A 167 -14.44 -0.63 10.59
C GLU A 167 -15.43 -0.62 9.42
N TYR A 168 -15.03 -0.12 8.26
CA TYR A 168 -15.84 -0.14 7.05
C TYR A 168 -16.10 -1.55 6.53
N GLU A 169 -15.12 -2.46 6.57
CA GLU A 169 -15.33 -3.86 6.19
C GLU A 169 -16.37 -4.53 7.09
N ARG A 170 -16.27 -4.34 8.40
CA ARG A 170 -17.27 -4.84 9.35
C ARG A 170 -18.64 -4.20 9.10
N ALA A 171 -18.69 -2.91 8.81
CA ALA A 171 -19.93 -2.22 8.47
C ALA A 171 -20.57 -2.79 7.20
N ILE A 172 -19.78 -3.04 6.15
CA ILE A 172 -20.24 -3.70 4.93
C ILE A 172 -20.80 -5.09 5.24
N GLN A 173 -20.11 -5.90 6.05
CA GLN A 173 -20.62 -7.22 6.45
C GLN A 173 -21.95 -7.12 7.19
N ASN A 174 -22.10 -6.18 8.13
CA ASN A 174 -23.34 -5.96 8.84
C ASN A 174 -24.48 -5.54 7.89
N LEU A 175 -24.22 -4.60 6.98
CA LEU A 175 -25.22 -4.17 5.99
C LEU A 175 -25.61 -5.29 5.00
N VAL A 176 -24.71 -6.26 4.76
CA VAL A 176 -25.01 -7.45 3.96
C VAL A 176 -25.91 -8.41 4.73
N LEU A 177 -25.62 -8.66 6.01
CA LEU A 177 -26.47 -9.48 6.89
C LEU A 177 -27.89 -8.91 6.98
N GLU A 178 -28.00 -7.57 7.01
CA GLU A 178 -29.27 -6.85 7.08
C GLU A 178 -29.98 -6.69 5.72
N GLY A 179 -29.44 -7.28 4.65
CA GLY A 179 -30.04 -7.25 3.30
C GLY A 179 -30.01 -5.89 2.60
N ILE A 180 -29.35 -4.88 3.20
CA ILE A 180 -29.19 -3.55 2.60
C ILE A 180 -28.21 -3.63 1.41
N ILE A 181 -27.10 -4.36 1.57
CA ILE A 181 -26.10 -4.56 0.53
C ILE A 181 -26.16 -5.99 0.00
N GLY A 182 -26.29 -6.14 -1.32
CA GLY A 182 -26.36 -7.48 -1.95
C GLY A 182 -24.99 -8.09 -2.28
N SER A 183 -23.97 -7.28 -2.54
CA SER A 183 -22.63 -7.76 -2.89
C SER A 183 -21.57 -6.91 -2.18
N PRO A 184 -20.82 -7.46 -1.21
CA PRO A 184 -19.72 -6.77 -0.54
C PRO A 184 -18.67 -6.24 -1.53
N ALA A 185 -18.41 -6.99 -2.62
CA ALA A 185 -17.43 -6.63 -3.64
C ALA A 185 -17.80 -5.35 -4.40
N ALA A 186 -19.08 -4.99 -4.49
CA ALA A 186 -19.50 -3.71 -5.08
C ALA A 186 -19.12 -2.49 -4.23
N TRP A 187 -18.63 -2.73 -3.01
CA TRP A 187 -18.28 -1.71 -2.02
C TRP A 187 -16.81 -1.80 -1.55
N THR A 188 -16.01 -2.71 -2.10
CA THR A 188 -14.54 -2.70 -1.90
C THR A 188 -13.86 -1.52 -2.60
N SER A 189 -14.54 -0.91 -3.57
CA SER A 189 -14.24 0.40 -4.13
C SER A 189 -15.58 1.11 -4.32
N ILE A 190 -15.77 2.24 -3.67
CA ILE A 190 -17.09 2.88 -3.58
C ILE A 190 -17.49 3.40 -4.96
N ASN A 191 -18.46 2.73 -5.59
CA ASN A 191 -19.06 3.22 -6.82
C ASN A 191 -20.23 4.17 -6.50
N LEU A 192 -20.00 5.47 -6.69
CA LEU A 192 -20.99 6.53 -6.40
C LEU A 192 -22.31 6.36 -7.17
N LYS A 193 -22.34 5.62 -8.28
CA LYS A 193 -23.58 5.31 -9.03
C LYS A 193 -24.53 4.42 -8.25
N ASN A 194 -24.03 3.63 -7.27
CA ASN A 194 -24.85 2.72 -6.47
C ASN A 194 -25.47 3.39 -5.24
N VAL A 195 -25.04 4.61 -4.90
CA VAL A 195 -25.47 5.33 -3.69
C VAL A 195 -26.98 5.57 -3.63
N PRO A 196 -27.70 5.94 -4.72
CA PRO A 196 -29.14 6.14 -4.65
C PRO A 196 -29.91 4.88 -4.23
N ALA A 197 -29.47 3.71 -4.70
CA ALA A 197 -30.06 2.43 -4.33
C ALA A 197 -29.74 2.08 -2.87
N LEU A 198 -28.49 2.31 -2.42
CA LEU A 198 -28.10 2.14 -1.03
C LEU A 198 -28.98 2.97 -0.09
N ILE A 199 -29.11 4.28 -0.37
CA ILE A 199 -29.91 5.21 0.44
C ILE A 199 -31.37 4.77 0.53
N SER A 200 -31.97 4.38 -0.59
CA SER A 200 -33.35 3.90 -0.62
C SER A 200 -33.53 2.64 0.24
N LYS A 201 -32.57 1.70 0.19
CA LYS A 201 -32.61 0.48 0.99
C LYS A 201 -32.40 0.73 2.48
N ILE A 202 -31.54 1.68 2.86
CA ILE A 202 -31.39 2.12 4.24
C ILE A 202 -32.71 2.73 4.75
N GLY A 203 -33.37 3.56 3.93
CA GLY A 203 -34.69 4.11 4.21
C GLY A 203 -35.73 3.05 4.55
N ILE A 204 -35.81 2.02 3.72
CA ILE A 204 -36.72 0.88 3.93
C ILE A 204 -36.34 0.16 5.23
N ARG A 205 -35.06 -0.19 5.42
CA ARG A 205 -34.64 -1.03 6.54
C ARG A 205 -34.77 -0.35 7.91
N LEU A 206 -34.38 0.92 8.02
CA LEU A 206 -34.34 1.65 9.29
C LEU A 206 -35.62 2.42 9.62
N PHE A 207 -36.38 2.83 8.60
CA PHE A 207 -37.48 3.80 8.80
C PHE A 207 -38.79 3.39 8.12
N ASP A 208 -38.84 2.24 7.44
CA ASP A 208 -39.99 1.77 6.67
C ASP A 208 -40.49 2.80 5.63
N VAL A 209 -39.55 3.52 5.00
CA VAL A 209 -39.85 4.50 3.94
C VAL A 209 -39.24 4.09 2.61
N SER A 210 -40.01 4.24 1.54
CA SER A 210 -39.55 4.02 0.17
C SER A 210 -39.12 5.32 -0.51
N GLY A 211 -38.04 5.26 -1.29
CA GLY A 211 -37.56 6.37 -2.12
C GLY A 211 -36.44 7.18 -1.47
N TYR A 212 -35.57 7.72 -2.33
CA TYR A 212 -34.33 8.37 -1.94
C TYR A 212 -34.56 9.59 -1.03
N ASP A 213 -35.42 10.53 -1.44
CA ASP A 213 -35.61 11.80 -0.72
C ASP A 213 -36.25 11.58 0.66
N ALA A 214 -37.22 10.67 0.75
CA ALA A 214 -37.84 10.28 2.01
C ALA A 214 -36.83 9.62 2.96
N ALA A 215 -35.97 8.74 2.43
CA ALA A 215 -34.89 8.12 3.20
C ALA A 215 -33.88 9.15 3.71
N VAL A 216 -33.46 10.11 2.87
CA VAL A 216 -32.56 11.20 3.28
C VAL A 216 -33.20 12.05 4.38
N ALA A 217 -34.47 12.43 4.24
CA ALA A 217 -35.18 13.21 5.26
C ALA A 217 -35.20 12.47 6.62
N LYS A 218 -35.54 11.17 6.63
CA LYS A 218 -35.52 10.36 7.85
C LYS A 218 -34.14 10.19 8.45
N MET A 219 -33.11 10.01 7.63
CA MET A 219 -31.73 9.95 8.11
C MET A 219 -31.23 11.28 8.69
N VAL A 220 -31.75 12.42 8.24
CA VAL A 220 -31.46 13.74 8.82
C VAL A 220 -32.18 13.90 10.16
N GLU A 221 -33.47 13.57 10.24
CA GLU A 221 -34.25 13.56 11.49
C GLU A 221 -33.58 12.69 12.57
N ALA A 222 -33.12 11.50 12.18
CA ALA A 222 -32.41 10.55 13.04
C ALA A 222 -30.95 10.93 13.32
N LYS A 223 -30.46 12.08 12.82
CA LYS A 223 -29.07 12.55 12.95
C LYS A 223 -28.02 11.55 12.43
N ILE A 224 -28.40 10.68 11.48
CA ILE A 224 -27.46 9.84 10.73
C ILE A 224 -26.72 10.72 9.71
N ILE A 225 -27.45 11.58 8.99
CA ILE A 225 -26.89 12.58 8.08
C ILE A 225 -26.87 13.96 8.76
N ASN A 226 -25.68 14.54 8.91
CA ASN A 226 -25.52 15.88 9.49
C ASN A 226 -25.42 17.00 8.44
N SER A 227 -25.15 16.65 7.18
CA SER A 227 -24.96 17.59 6.07
C SER A 227 -25.96 17.29 4.95
N PRO A 228 -27.26 17.63 5.13
CA PRO A 228 -28.33 17.24 4.21
C PRO A 228 -28.11 17.67 2.76
N GLY A 229 -27.55 18.87 2.53
CA GLY A 229 -27.31 19.40 1.19
C GLY A 229 -26.43 18.51 0.32
N ILE A 230 -25.46 17.79 0.89
CA ILE A 230 -24.60 16.85 0.15
C ILE A 230 -25.44 15.72 -0.49
N TRP A 231 -26.45 15.25 0.24
CA TRP A 231 -27.29 14.12 -0.15
C TRP A 231 -28.48 14.56 -1.00
N GLN A 232 -29.09 15.69 -0.68
CA GLN A 232 -30.17 16.31 -1.47
C GLN A 232 -29.67 16.69 -2.88
N ASP A 233 -28.49 17.30 -2.97
CA ASP A 233 -27.89 17.67 -4.27
C ASP A 233 -27.20 16.50 -4.98
N LYS A 234 -27.09 15.33 -4.33
CA LYS A 234 -26.35 14.15 -4.80
C LYS A 234 -24.87 14.45 -5.12
N LYS A 235 -24.24 15.33 -4.33
CA LYS A 235 -22.82 15.74 -4.42
C LYS A 235 -21.93 15.02 -3.39
N TYR A 236 -22.28 13.79 -3.03
CA TYR A 236 -21.52 12.98 -2.08
C TYR A 236 -20.20 12.47 -2.69
N THR A 237 -19.17 12.43 -1.85
CA THR A 237 -17.87 11.83 -2.15
C THR A 237 -17.77 10.40 -1.63
N GLU A 238 -16.76 9.64 -2.05
CA GLU A 238 -16.49 8.29 -1.51
C GLU A 238 -16.34 8.31 0.01
N GLN A 239 -15.67 9.34 0.56
CA GLN A 239 -15.52 9.50 2.01
C GLN A 239 -16.87 9.70 2.71
N ASN A 240 -17.77 10.53 2.14
CA ASN A 240 -19.09 10.73 2.74
C ASN A 240 -19.92 9.43 2.77
N VAL A 241 -19.80 8.62 1.73
CA VAL A 241 -20.50 7.33 1.60
C VAL A 241 -19.92 6.30 2.57
N ARG A 242 -18.59 6.23 2.70
CA ARG A 242 -17.90 5.41 3.70
C ARG A 242 -18.41 5.73 5.11
N ASP A 243 -18.38 7.01 5.49
CA ASP A 243 -18.77 7.46 6.83
C ASP A 243 -20.25 7.18 7.11
N LEU A 244 -21.12 7.34 6.10
CA LEU A 244 -22.53 6.96 6.21
C LEU A 244 -22.69 5.46 6.49
N ILE A 245 -22.02 4.60 5.72
CA ILE A 245 -22.12 3.13 5.86
C ILE A 245 -21.67 2.69 7.26
N VAL A 246 -20.54 3.21 7.74
CA VAL A 246 -20.04 2.95 9.09
C VAL A 246 -21.08 3.38 10.13
N LYS A 247 -21.61 4.59 9.99
CA LYS A 247 -22.59 5.13 10.93
C LYS A 247 -23.88 4.32 10.94
N VAL A 248 -24.44 4.02 9.77
CA VAL A 248 -25.65 3.19 9.61
C VAL A 248 -25.47 1.81 10.22
N SER A 249 -24.30 1.19 10.04
CA SER A 249 -24.01 -0.10 10.70
C SER A 249 -24.13 -0.03 12.22
N GLY A 250 -23.88 1.12 12.85
CA GLY A 250 -24.06 1.30 14.29
C GLY A 250 -25.52 1.39 14.75
N TYR A 251 -26.47 1.59 13.83
CA TYR A 251 -27.91 1.60 14.09
C TYR A 251 -28.58 0.25 13.84
N LEU A 252 -27.85 -0.72 13.28
CA LEU A 252 -28.36 -2.06 12.95
C LEU A 252 -28.17 -3.07 14.10
N GLY A 253 -28.30 -2.60 15.34
CA GLY A 253 -28.14 -3.40 16.57
C GLY A 253 -29.48 -3.82 17.17
#